data_AF-A0A5C8TXV3-F1
#
_entry.id   AF-A0A5C8TXV3-F1
#
_cell.length_a   1.000
_cell.length_b   1.000
_cell.length_c   1.000
_cell.angle_alpha   90.00
_cell.angle_beta   90.00
_cell.angle_gamma   90.00
#
_symmetry.space_group_name_H-M   'P 1'
#
loop_
_entity.id
_entity.type
_entity.pdbx_description
1 polymer ?
#
loop_
_entity_poly.entity_id
_entity_poly.type
_entity_poly.pdbx_seq_one_letter_code
_entity_poly.pdbx_strand_id
1 'polypeptide(L)'
;MTDLSLAPGCYGFALSFKAGSPECSTCPFAGQCEITGAEQLARRRLELGITVREKRVRKPVAETEVAVAAIGQVLTDTLPKKVDELIQRIEKAGIRVTEALREGRNPFLNEKPAFLRVACHLILHMPQGIDRKTLSIAFQKKLNWSEGTAAAHATQAFQALSHLGAAHEANGRLTLSRN
;
A
#
# COMPACT_ATOMS: atom_id res chain seq x y z
N MET A 1 35.61 -20.46 32.37
CA MET A 1 35.41 -21.61 31.45
C MET A 1 33.94 -21.92 31.46
N THR A 2 33.20 -21.55 30.42
CA THR A 2 31.79 -21.90 30.27
C THR A 2 31.70 -23.35 29.82
N ASP A 3 31.07 -24.20 30.63
CA ASP A 3 30.86 -25.60 30.30
C ASP A 3 29.87 -25.71 29.12
N LEU A 4 30.36 -26.19 27.98
CA LEU A 4 29.58 -26.37 26.74
C LEU A 4 28.51 -27.46 26.87
N SER A 5 28.57 -28.32 27.89
CA SER A 5 27.54 -29.35 28.14
C SER A 5 26.20 -28.76 28.61
N LEU A 6 26.20 -27.51 29.08
CA LEU A 6 25.01 -26.75 29.50
C LEU A 6 24.42 -25.88 28.38
N ALA A 7 24.97 -25.96 27.16
CA ALA A 7 24.47 -25.17 26.04
C ALA A 7 23.06 -25.64 25.64
N PRO A 8 22.08 -24.72 25.52
CA PRO A 8 20.74 -25.09 25.08
C PRO A 8 20.79 -25.60 23.63
N GLY A 9 19.84 -26.46 23.24
CA GLY A 9 19.78 -27.07 21.90
C GLY A 9 19.71 -26.07 20.73
N CYS A 10 19.49 -24.77 21.00
CA CYS A 10 19.51 -23.69 20.03
C CYS A 10 20.90 -23.03 19.82
N TYR A 11 21.92 -23.42 20.60
CA TYR A 11 23.24 -22.77 20.60
C TYR A 11 23.86 -22.75 19.19
N GLY A 12 24.05 -21.54 18.64
CA GLY A 12 24.70 -21.33 17.34
C GLY A 12 23.91 -21.79 16.10
N PHE A 13 22.63 -22.16 16.22
CA PHE A 13 21.83 -22.52 15.05
C PHE A 13 21.39 -21.28 14.26
N ALA A 14 21.75 -21.24 12.97
CA ALA A 14 21.60 -20.08 12.07
C ALA A 14 20.19 -19.47 11.99
N LEU A 15 19.14 -20.27 12.26
CA LEU A 15 17.74 -19.84 12.16
C LEU A 15 17.08 -19.57 13.51
N SER A 16 17.74 -19.91 14.62
CA SER A 16 17.15 -19.85 15.97
C SER A 16 17.62 -18.62 16.76
N PHE A 17 18.79 -18.06 16.46
CA PHE A 17 19.24 -16.83 17.10
C PHE A 17 18.46 -15.61 16.57
N LYS A 18 17.90 -14.82 17.49
CA LYS A 18 17.22 -13.57 17.18
C LYS A 18 17.64 -12.50 18.19
N ALA A 19 18.51 -11.59 17.75
CA ALA A 19 18.93 -10.45 18.57
C ALA A 19 17.70 -9.68 19.10
N GLY A 20 17.67 -9.46 20.42
CA GLY A 20 16.57 -8.77 21.09
C GLY A 20 15.32 -9.61 21.39
N SER A 21 15.30 -10.91 21.07
CA SER A 21 14.21 -11.78 21.56
C SER A 21 14.37 -12.05 23.07
N PRO A 22 13.26 -12.24 23.82
CA PRO A 22 13.33 -12.52 25.25
C PRO A 22 14.22 -13.72 25.57
N GLU A 23 14.10 -14.79 24.79
CA GLU A 23 14.83 -16.05 24.96
C GLU A 23 16.34 -15.89 24.74
N CYS A 24 16.73 -15.09 23.75
CA CYS A 24 18.14 -14.80 23.49
C CYS A 24 18.70 -13.79 24.49
N SER A 25 17.90 -12.83 24.95
CA SER A 25 18.35 -11.76 25.85
C SER A 25 18.71 -12.25 27.25
N THR A 26 18.07 -13.32 27.73
CA THR A 26 18.36 -13.93 29.03
C THR A 26 19.40 -15.05 28.96
N CYS A 27 19.83 -15.42 27.75
CA CYS A 27 20.75 -16.54 27.56
C CYS A 27 22.20 -16.11 27.84
N PRO A 28 22.95 -16.81 28.71
CA PRO A 28 24.35 -16.45 29.00
C PRO A 28 25.28 -16.63 27.79
N PHE A 29 24.82 -17.33 26.76
CA PHE A 29 25.56 -17.63 25.54
C PHE A 29 25.24 -16.70 24.36
N ALA A 30 24.40 -15.67 24.55
CA ALA A 30 23.87 -14.85 23.45
C ALA A 30 24.97 -14.21 22.58
N GLY A 31 26.02 -13.67 23.20
CA GLY A 31 27.13 -13.02 22.47
C GLY A 31 27.92 -13.99 21.59
N GLN A 32 28.08 -15.24 22.02
CA GLN A 32 28.73 -16.28 21.20
C GLN A 32 27.79 -16.82 20.12
N CYS A 33 26.50 -16.95 20.43
CA CYS A 33 25.49 -17.40 19.48
C CYS A 33 25.30 -16.45 18.30
N GLU A 34 25.47 -15.13 18.50
CA GLU A 34 25.38 -14.15 17.42
C GLU A 34 26.46 -14.38 16.36
N ILE A 35 27.71 -14.54 16.79
CA ILE A 35 28.86 -14.76 15.92
C ILE A 35 28.72 -16.10 15.19
N THR A 36 28.50 -17.19 15.94
CA THR A 36 28.37 -18.53 15.36
C THR A 36 27.14 -18.64 14.45
N GLY A 37 26.02 -18.02 14.83
CA GLY A 37 24.80 -18.02 14.02
C GLY A 37 24.99 -17.30 12.68
N ALA A 38 25.72 -16.17 12.67
CA ALA A 38 26.05 -15.45 11.45
C ALA A 38 26.95 -16.27 10.52
N GLU A 39 27.99 -16.92 11.04
CA GLU A 39 28.88 -17.80 10.28
C GLU A 39 28.13 -18.99 9.67
N GLN A 40 27.27 -19.65 10.46
CA GLN A 40 26.45 -20.76 10.00
C GLN A 40 25.46 -20.33 8.91
N LEU A 41 24.83 -19.16 9.06
CA LEU A 41 23.91 -18.62 8.07
C LEU A 41 24.62 -18.28 6.75
N ALA A 42 25.81 -17.71 6.83
CA ALA A 42 26.64 -17.43 5.65
C ALA A 42 27.02 -18.73 4.93
N ARG A 43 27.47 -19.75 5.67
CA ARG A 43 27.79 -21.08 5.13
C ARG A 43 26.58 -21.72 4.43
N ARG A 44 25.41 -21.72 5.07
CA ARG A 44 24.17 -22.28 4.49
C ARG A 44 23.73 -21.54 3.22
N ARG A 45 23.87 -20.22 3.19
CA ARG A 45 23.54 -19.43 1.97
C ARG A 45 24.45 -19.79 0.81
N LEU A 46 25.73 -20.04 1.07
CA LEU A 46 26.69 -20.45 0.06
C LEU A 46 26.38 -21.86 -0.46
N GLU A 47 26.08 -22.81 0.43
CA GLU A 47 25.65 -24.17 0.06
C GLU A 47 24.38 -24.17 -0.81
N LEU A 48 23.42 -23.28 -0.50
CA LEU A 48 22.15 -23.18 -1.21
C LEU A 48 22.20 -22.27 -2.46
N GLY A 49 23.35 -21.68 -2.78
CA GLY A 49 23.47 -20.76 -3.91
C GLY A 49 22.62 -19.50 -3.79
N ILE A 50 22.22 -19.11 -2.57
CA ILE A 50 21.43 -17.91 -2.33
C ILE A 50 22.37 -16.71 -2.42
N THR A 51 22.45 -16.11 -3.61
CA THR A 51 23.07 -14.80 -3.78
C THR A 51 22.25 -13.79 -2.99
N VAL A 52 22.86 -13.18 -1.97
CA VAL A 52 22.23 -12.07 -1.25
C VAL A 52 22.07 -10.97 -2.27
N ARG A 53 20.86 -10.83 -2.81
CA ARG A 53 20.52 -9.69 -3.66
C ARG A 53 20.79 -8.47 -2.78
N GLU A 54 21.86 -7.74 -3.09
CA GLU A 54 22.21 -6.53 -2.36
C GLU A 54 20.93 -5.74 -2.24
N LYS A 55 20.50 -5.56 -0.98
CA LYS A 55 19.26 -4.88 -0.67
C LYS A 55 19.48 -3.50 -1.26
N ARG A 56 18.94 -3.26 -2.48
CA ARG A 56 19.08 -2.00 -3.20
C ARG A 56 18.77 -0.96 -2.15
N VAL A 57 19.81 -0.26 -1.68
CA VAL A 57 19.65 0.78 -0.69
C VAL A 57 18.70 1.71 -1.41
N ARG A 58 17.43 1.69 -0.99
CA ARG A 58 16.46 2.64 -1.51
C ARG A 58 17.11 3.94 -1.13
N LYS A 59 17.70 4.63 -2.12
CA LYS A 59 18.19 5.99 -1.98
C LYS A 59 17.11 6.66 -1.15
N PRO A 60 17.41 7.15 0.07
CA PRO A 60 16.39 7.73 0.91
C PRO A 60 15.70 8.72 -0.01
N VAL A 61 14.46 8.37 -0.38
CA VAL A 61 13.58 9.34 -1.00
C VAL A 61 13.56 10.34 0.12
N ALA A 62 14.24 11.48 -0.09
CA ALA A 62 14.18 12.58 0.84
C ALA A 62 12.73 12.61 1.28
N GLU A 63 12.49 12.57 2.59
CA GLU A 63 11.20 12.97 3.12
C GLU A 63 11.01 14.37 2.56
N THR A 64 10.46 14.45 1.34
CA THR A 64 9.58 15.51 0.95
C THR A 64 8.55 15.38 2.03
N GLU A 65 8.69 16.24 3.03
CA GLU A 65 7.63 16.56 3.95
C GLU A 65 6.36 16.44 3.13
N VAL A 66 5.58 15.41 3.44
CA VAL A 66 4.23 15.31 2.94
C VAL A 66 3.60 16.48 3.68
N ALA A 67 3.76 17.68 3.09
CA ALA A 67 3.05 18.86 3.47
C ALA A 67 1.63 18.36 3.55
N VAL A 68 1.14 18.32 4.79
CA VAL A 68 -0.26 18.06 5.10
C VAL A 68 -0.96 19.09 4.24
N ALA A 69 -1.43 18.65 3.06
CA ALA A 69 -1.93 19.53 2.04
C ALA A 69 -3.10 20.23 2.70
N ALA A 70 -2.85 21.49 3.00
CA ALA A 70 -3.78 22.34 3.70
C ALA A 70 -5.12 22.22 2.97
N ILE A 71 -6.12 21.91 3.77
CA ILE A 71 -7.53 22.14 3.48
C ILE A 71 -7.62 23.53 2.84
N GLY A 72 -7.92 23.59 1.54
CA GLY A 72 -8.11 24.86 0.83
C GLY A 72 -7.09 25.20 -0.27
N GLN A 73 -6.45 24.23 -0.93
CA GLN A 73 -5.86 24.53 -2.25
C GLN A 73 -6.97 24.83 -3.25
N VAL A 74 -7.15 26.14 -3.47
CA VAL A 74 -7.86 26.75 -4.60
C VAL A 74 -7.49 25.96 -5.85
N LEU A 75 -8.52 25.39 -6.49
CA LEU A 75 -8.45 24.71 -7.78
C LEU A 75 -7.91 25.69 -8.82
N THR A 76 -6.59 25.71 -9.02
CA THR A 76 -6.06 26.06 -10.33
C THR A 76 -6.55 24.96 -11.26
N ASP A 77 -7.19 25.31 -12.38
CA ASP A 77 -7.87 24.43 -13.35
C ASP A 77 -6.99 23.32 -13.98
N THR A 78 -5.76 23.16 -13.52
CA THR A 78 -4.83 22.14 -13.96
C THR A 78 -4.92 20.88 -13.09
N LEU A 79 -5.53 19.83 -13.65
CA LEU A 79 -5.53 18.48 -13.08
C LEU A 79 -4.09 17.97 -12.85
N PRO A 80 -3.81 17.24 -11.75
CA PRO A 80 -2.53 16.57 -11.58
C PRO A 80 -2.25 15.60 -12.73
N LYS A 81 -1.02 15.59 -13.24
CA LYS A 81 -0.62 14.76 -14.41
C LYS A 81 -1.04 13.29 -14.33
N LYS A 82 -0.95 12.68 -13.14
CA LYS A 82 -1.35 11.27 -12.93
C LYS A 82 -2.86 11.04 -13.08
N VAL A 83 -3.67 12.04 -12.75
CA VAL A 83 -5.14 11.99 -12.87
C VAL A 83 -5.52 12.20 -14.33
N ASP A 84 -4.87 13.14 -15.02
CA ASP A 84 -5.04 13.34 -16.46
C ASP A 84 -4.67 12.07 -17.26
N GLU A 85 -3.51 11.47 -17.01
CA GLU A 85 -3.11 10.18 -17.60
C GLU A 85 -4.08 9.03 -17.28
N LEU A 86 -4.77 9.10 -16.13
CA LEU A 86 -5.80 8.13 -15.77
C LEU A 86 -7.08 8.37 -16.58
N ILE A 87 -7.54 9.62 -16.69
CA ILE A 87 -8.73 10.01 -17.46
C ILE A 87 -8.53 9.65 -18.94
N GLN A 88 -7.40 10.03 -19.54
CA GLN A 88 -7.09 9.70 -20.94
C GLN A 88 -7.10 8.18 -21.20
N ARG A 89 -6.68 7.36 -20.23
CA ARG A 89 -6.76 5.90 -20.36
C ARG A 89 -8.21 5.38 -20.33
N ILE A 90 -9.06 5.95 -19.50
CA ILE A 90 -10.49 5.60 -19.41
C ILE A 90 -11.21 5.98 -20.71
N GLU A 91 -10.94 7.19 -21.22
CA GLU A 91 -11.49 7.67 -22.49
C GLU A 91 -11.03 6.83 -23.68
N LYS A 92 -9.72 6.53 -23.75
CA LYS A 92 -9.16 5.65 -24.78
C LYS A 92 -9.75 4.24 -24.75
N ALA A 93 -10.11 3.74 -23.57
CA ALA A 93 -10.80 2.46 -23.42
C ALA A 93 -12.29 2.53 -23.81
N GLY A 94 -12.83 3.71 -24.12
CA GLY A 94 -14.23 3.91 -24.47
C GLY A 94 -15.20 3.67 -23.30
N ILE A 95 -14.71 3.74 -22.06
CA ILE A 95 -15.50 3.42 -20.88
C ILE A 95 -16.38 4.62 -20.51
N ARG A 96 -17.70 4.46 -20.69
CA ARG A 96 -18.72 5.45 -20.33
C ARG A 96 -19.07 5.37 -18.84
N VAL A 97 -18.24 5.98 -18.01
CA VAL A 97 -18.32 5.85 -16.54
C VAL A 97 -19.62 6.43 -15.98
N THR A 98 -20.00 7.62 -16.44
CA THR A 98 -21.16 8.37 -15.92
C THR A 98 -22.47 7.66 -16.23
N GLU A 99 -22.66 7.21 -17.46
CA GLU A 99 -23.84 6.47 -17.91
C GLU A 99 -23.96 5.13 -17.18
N ALA A 100 -22.85 4.37 -17.09
CA ALA A 100 -22.85 3.08 -16.40
C ALA A 100 -23.25 3.23 -14.92
N LEU A 101 -22.71 4.23 -14.21
CA LEU A 101 -23.03 4.46 -12.81
C LEU A 101 -24.47 4.93 -12.60
N ARG A 102 -25.03 5.73 -13.52
CA ARG A 102 -26.45 6.12 -13.50
C ARG A 102 -27.38 4.93 -13.66
N GLU A 103 -26.98 3.96 -14.49
CA GLU A 103 -27.69 2.69 -14.68
C GLU A 103 -27.51 1.71 -13.50
N GLY A 104 -26.79 2.10 -12.44
CA GLY A 104 -26.52 1.23 -11.30
C GLY A 104 -25.45 0.16 -11.57
N ARG A 105 -24.70 0.27 -12.66
CA ARG A 105 -23.69 -0.71 -13.09
C ARG A 105 -22.28 -0.19 -12.86
N ASN A 106 -21.39 -1.06 -12.39
CA ASN A 106 -19.98 -0.70 -12.25
C ASN A 106 -19.23 -0.99 -13.57
N PRO A 107 -18.68 0.04 -14.25
CA PRO A 107 -18.01 -0.12 -15.53
C PRO A 107 -16.64 -0.83 -15.43
N PHE A 108 -16.07 -0.94 -14.23
CA PHE A 108 -14.72 -1.48 -14.02
C PHE A 108 -14.71 -2.91 -13.47
N LEU A 109 -15.80 -3.69 -13.58
CA LEU A 109 -15.86 -5.04 -13.01
C LEU A 109 -14.74 -5.96 -13.53
N ASN A 110 -14.54 -5.95 -14.84
CA ASN A 110 -13.52 -6.75 -15.54
C ASN A 110 -12.40 -5.88 -16.15
N GLU A 111 -12.52 -4.56 -16.05
CA GLU A 111 -11.60 -3.62 -16.66
C GLU A 111 -10.58 -3.05 -15.66
N LYS A 112 -9.42 -2.65 -16.18
CA LYS A 112 -8.45 -1.87 -15.40
C LYS A 112 -8.84 -0.38 -15.43
N PRO A 113 -8.57 0.37 -14.35
CA PRO A 113 -7.82 -0.01 -13.15
C PRO A 113 -8.68 -0.53 -11.98
N ALA A 114 -8.14 -1.50 -11.23
CA ALA A 114 -8.88 -2.23 -10.20
C ALA A 114 -9.35 -1.38 -9.00
N PHE A 115 -8.72 -0.24 -8.71
CA PHE A 115 -9.16 0.64 -7.61
C PHE A 115 -10.42 1.42 -7.97
N LEU A 116 -10.63 1.76 -9.24
CA LEU A 116 -11.88 2.38 -9.69
C LEU A 116 -13.05 1.40 -9.61
N ARG A 117 -12.80 0.10 -9.80
CA ARG A 117 -13.80 -0.94 -9.50
C ARG A 117 -14.28 -0.86 -8.06
N VAL A 118 -13.37 -0.76 -7.10
CA VAL A 118 -13.74 -0.66 -5.67
C VAL A 118 -14.46 0.66 -5.39
N ALA A 119 -13.95 1.79 -5.89
CA ALA A 119 -14.57 3.10 -5.71
C ALA A 119 -16.00 3.15 -6.26
N CYS A 120 -16.19 2.75 -7.52
CA CYS A 120 -17.50 2.71 -8.18
C CYS A 120 -18.48 1.78 -7.45
N HIS A 121 -18.01 0.61 -7.00
CA HIS A 121 -18.85 -0.31 -6.25
C HIS A 121 -19.36 0.30 -4.94
N LEU A 122 -18.48 0.96 -4.17
CA LEU A 122 -18.87 1.60 -2.92
C LEU A 122 -19.84 2.76 -3.14
N ILE A 123 -19.57 3.61 -4.14
CA ILE A 123 -20.44 4.75 -4.47
C ILE A 123 -21.87 4.29 -4.85
N LEU A 124 -21.99 3.17 -5.57
CA LEU A 124 -23.29 2.58 -5.93
C LEU A 124 -24.06 2.04 -4.72
N HIS A 125 -23.37 1.53 -3.69
CA HIS A 125 -24.00 0.86 -2.54
C HIS A 125 -24.08 1.75 -1.28
N MET A 126 -23.49 2.95 -1.31
CA MET A 126 -23.46 3.88 -0.18
C MET A 126 -24.18 5.19 -0.56
N PRO A 127 -25.50 5.31 -0.33
CA PRO A 127 -26.28 6.46 -0.77
C PRO A 127 -25.87 7.78 -0.11
N GLN A 128 -25.22 7.72 1.06
CA GLN A 128 -24.68 8.90 1.77
C GLN A 128 -23.33 9.38 1.21
N GLY A 129 -22.84 8.74 0.15
CA GLY A 129 -21.50 8.95 -0.39
C GLY A 129 -20.40 8.31 0.46
N ILE A 130 -19.18 8.43 -0.03
CA ILE A 130 -17.98 7.88 0.60
C ILE A 130 -16.98 8.98 0.89
N ASP A 131 -16.34 8.95 2.06
CA ASP A 131 -15.19 9.82 2.34
C ASP A 131 -13.87 9.17 1.91
N ARG A 132 -12.81 10.00 1.81
CA ARG A 132 -11.48 9.54 1.35
C ARG A 132 -10.87 8.50 2.29
N LYS A 133 -11.13 8.60 3.60
CA LYS A 133 -10.58 7.69 4.62
C LYS A 133 -11.17 6.28 4.47
N THR A 134 -12.48 6.20 4.33
CA THR A 134 -13.24 4.98 4.09
C THR A 134 -12.80 4.33 2.79
N LEU A 135 -12.63 5.12 1.71
CA LEU A 135 -12.14 4.62 0.44
C LEU A 135 -10.71 4.07 0.54
N SER A 136 -9.81 4.77 1.25
CA SER A 136 -8.45 4.30 1.52
C SER A 136 -8.46 2.97 2.29
N ILE A 137 -9.24 2.86 3.36
CA ILE A 137 -9.37 1.61 4.13
C ILE A 137 -9.90 0.48 3.24
N ALA A 138 -10.86 0.76 2.36
CA ALA A 138 -11.36 -0.23 1.41
C ALA A 138 -10.29 -0.68 0.41
N PHE A 139 -9.46 0.23 -0.09
CA PHE A 139 -8.33 -0.12 -0.95
C PHE A 139 -7.29 -0.99 -0.23
N GLN A 140 -6.96 -0.67 1.02
CA GLN A 140 -6.06 -1.51 1.82
C GLN A 140 -6.62 -2.94 1.97
N LYS A 141 -7.89 -3.07 2.38
CA LYS A 141 -8.52 -4.37 2.61
C LYS A 141 -8.72 -5.19 1.33
N LYS A 142 -9.12 -4.55 0.22
CA LYS A 142 -9.49 -5.27 -1.02
C LYS A 142 -8.34 -5.44 -2.00
N LEU A 143 -7.34 -4.56 -1.98
CA LEU A 143 -6.21 -4.59 -2.91
C LEU A 143 -4.88 -4.93 -2.21
N ASN A 144 -4.89 -5.11 -0.88
CA ASN A 144 -3.71 -5.38 -0.06
C ASN A 144 -2.61 -4.32 -0.24
N TRP A 145 -3.01 -3.05 -0.30
CA TRP A 145 -2.11 -1.91 -0.47
C TRP A 145 -1.68 -1.33 0.87
N SER A 146 -0.50 -0.68 0.89
CA SER A 146 -0.09 0.12 2.04
C SER A 146 -0.96 1.37 2.21
N GLU A 147 -1.02 1.91 3.43
CA GLU A 147 -1.81 3.10 3.75
C GLU A 147 -1.50 4.29 2.82
N GLY A 148 -0.22 4.61 2.62
CA GLY A 148 0.19 5.71 1.75
C GLY A 148 -0.21 5.49 0.28
N THR A 149 -0.11 4.26 -0.22
CA THR A 149 -0.53 3.92 -1.60
C THR A 149 -2.04 4.05 -1.74
N ALA A 150 -2.80 3.54 -0.76
CA ALA A 150 -4.25 3.59 -0.74
C ALA A 150 -4.77 5.03 -0.66
N ALA A 151 -4.19 5.86 0.21
CA ALA A 151 -4.55 7.27 0.35
C ALA A 151 -4.32 8.06 -0.95
N ALA A 152 -3.18 7.85 -1.61
CA ALA A 152 -2.86 8.50 -2.88
C ALA A 152 -3.87 8.13 -3.99
N HIS A 153 -4.24 6.85 -4.10
CA HIS A 153 -5.23 6.41 -5.09
C HIS A 153 -6.66 6.83 -4.73
N ALA A 154 -6.99 6.98 -3.45
CA ALA A 154 -8.29 7.50 -3.03
C ALA A 154 -8.47 8.94 -3.51
N THR A 155 -7.43 9.77 -3.36
CA THR A 155 -7.42 11.14 -3.92
C THR A 155 -7.55 11.14 -5.45
N GLN A 156 -6.82 10.27 -6.16
CA GLN A 156 -6.95 10.14 -7.61
C GLN A 156 -8.36 9.73 -8.04
N ALA A 157 -8.99 8.78 -7.33
CA ALA A 157 -10.35 8.34 -7.62
C ALA A 157 -11.36 9.48 -7.43
N PHE A 158 -11.23 10.29 -6.38
CA PHE A 158 -12.08 11.45 -6.15
C PHE A 158 -11.97 12.47 -7.29
N GLN A 159 -10.75 12.83 -7.65
CA GLN A 159 -10.50 13.82 -8.71
C GLN A 159 -10.96 13.31 -10.08
N ALA A 160 -10.64 12.05 -10.43
CA ALA A 160 -11.04 11.46 -11.70
C ALA A 160 -12.56 11.31 -11.83
N LEU A 161 -13.24 10.79 -10.81
CA LEU A 161 -14.70 10.60 -10.85
C LEU A 161 -15.46 11.92 -10.84
N SER A 162 -14.94 12.95 -10.15
CA SER A 162 -15.51 14.29 -10.19
C SER A 162 -15.32 14.94 -11.57
N HIS A 163 -14.13 14.81 -12.16
CA HIS A 163 -13.85 15.37 -13.47
C HIS A 163 -14.66 14.71 -14.59
N LEU A 164 -14.86 13.38 -14.53
CA LEU A 164 -15.71 12.66 -15.48
C LEU A 164 -17.22 13.00 -15.35
N GLY A 165 -17.61 13.78 -14.34
CA GLY A 165 -19.01 14.10 -14.03
C GLY A 165 -19.80 12.91 -13.48
N ALA A 166 -19.12 11.82 -13.13
CA ALA A 166 -19.71 10.59 -12.60
C ALA A 166 -20.15 10.74 -11.13
N ALA A 167 -19.44 11.58 -10.38
CA ALA A 167 -19.72 11.86 -8.98
C ALA A 167 -19.49 13.35 -8.67
N HIS A 168 -20.05 13.81 -7.56
CA HIS A 168 -19.85 15.16 -7.03
C HIS A 168 -19.26 15.06 -5.63
N GLU A 169 -18.25 15.89 -5.33
CA GLU A 169 -17.66 16.00 -3.99
C GLU A 169 -18.40 17.08 -3.19
N ALA A 170 -19.14 16.68 -2.15
CA ALA A 170 -19.82 17.56 -1.22
C ALA A 170 -19.46 17.19 0.23
N ASN A 171 -19.06 18.16 1.05
CA ASN A 171 -18.70 17.95 2.46
C ASN A 171 -17.61 16.86 2.66
N GLY A 172 -16.63 16.81 1.76
CA GLY A 172 -15.55 15.80 1.78
C GLY A 172 -16.00 14.38 1.45
N ARG A 173 -17.23 14.22 0.95
CA ARG A 173 -17.81 12.95 0.52
C ARG A 173 -18.08 12.97 -0.97
N LEU A 174 -17.79 11.85 -1.62
CA LEU A 174 -18.07 11.63 -3.02
C LEU A 174 -19.42 10.93 -3.15
N THR A 175 -20.39 11.59 -3.79
CA THR A 175 -21.75 11.09 -4.04
C THR A 175 -22.02 10.97 -5.53
N LEU A 176 -22.86 10.02 -5.96
CA LEU A 176 -23.27 9.94 -7.38
C LEU A 176 -23.89 11.25 -7.86
N SER A 177 -23.52 11.65 -9.08
CA SER A 177 -24.16 12.77 -9.75
C SER A 177 -25.58 12.36 -10.18
N ARG A 178 -26.59 12.87 -9.46
CA ARG A 178 -27.99 12.76 -9.82
C ARG A 178 -28.34 13.99 -10.66
N ASN A 179 -28.28 13.85 -11.98
CA ASN A 179 -28.91 14.83 -12.88
C ASN A 179 -30.42 14.59 -12.92
#